data_AF-A0A520LU59-F1
#
_entry.id   AF-A0A520LU59-F1
#
_cell.length_a   1.000
_cell.length_b   1.000
_cell.length_c   1.000
_cell.angle_alpha   90.00
_cell.angle_beta   90.00
_cell.angle_gamma   90.00
#
_symmetry.space_group_name_H-M   'P 1'
#
loop_
_entity.id
_entity.type
_entity.pdbx_description
1 polymer ?
#
loop_
_entity_poly.entity_id
_entity_poly.type
_entity_poly.pdbx_seq_one_letter_code
_entity_poly.pdbx_strand_id
1 'polypeptide(L)'
;MSDKYNEVLANLTAEDQIYAFEEVTHSSGITYREFKNTPKTLASFFEFGLLFPEWEFIVFNDERYTYQDIHKKAAQTANALKNAGVKKGDRVAICMANNPEYIISFMAVTSMGAVCVLLNSWWVPDEITYGLENSGATVLIGDEKRLKGLEKFTELKKIVVRPVNESNDYEDFNEFIASQSENFSEPS
;
A
#
# COMPACT_ATOMS: atom_id res chain seq x y z
N MET A 1 31.25 10.61 -15.97
CA MET A 1 30.89 9.87 -14.73
C MET A 1 32.17 9.62 -13.96
N SER A 2 32.18 9.81 -12.63
CA SER A 2 33.42 9.69 -11.84
C SER A 2 33.80 8.22 -11.58
N ASP A 3 35.09 7.96 -11.38
CA ASP A 3 35.60 6.60 -11.10
C ASP A 3 34.92 5.96 -9.87
N LYS A 4 34.60 6.79 -8.85
CA LYS A 4 33.87 6.38 -7.65
C LYS A 4 32.44 5.89 -7.94
N TYR A 5 31.76 6.48 -8.93
CA TYR A 5 30.43 6.02 -9.33
C TYR A 5 30.51 4.61 -9.93
N ASN A 6 31.48 4.37 -10.82
CA ASN A 6 31.64 3.06 -11.47
C ASN A 6 32.05 1.98 -10.46
N GLU A 7 32.89 2.32 -9.49
CA GLU A 7 33.27 1.42 -8.40
C GLU A 7 32.07 1.05 -7.51
N VAL A 8 31.28 2.03 -7.07
CA VAL A 8 30.07 1.79 -6.27
C VAL A 8 29.05 0.97 -7.07
N LEU A 9 28.86 1.27 -8.35
CA LEU A 9 27.96 0.52 -9.21
C LEU A 9 28.43 -0.92 -9.40
N ALA A 10 29.72 -1.15 -9.65
CA ALA A 10 30.28 -2.49 -9.78
C ALA A 10 30.11 -3.30 -8.48
N ASN A 11 30.34 -2.67 -7.33
CA ASN A 11 30.16 -3.30 -6.03
C ASN A 11 28.70 -3.63 -5.75
N LEU A 12 27.75 -2.72 -6.04
CA LEU A 12 26.32 -2.99 -5.81
C LEU A 12 25.75 -4.07 -6.75
N THR A 13 26.35 -4.25 -7.93
CA THR A 13 25.81 -5.11 -9.00
C THR A 13 26.59 -6.41 -9.21
N ALA A 14 27.53 -6.73 -8.32
CA ALA A 14 28.26 -8.00 -8.30
C ALA A 14 27.30 -9.19 -8.06
N GLU A 15 27.70 -10.41 -8.46
CA GLU A 15 26.84 -11.60 -8.50
C GLU A 15 26.17 -11.97 -7.17
N ASP A 16 26.82 -11.68 -6.05
CA ASP A 16 26.40 -11.99 -4.68
C ASP A 16 25.59 -10.86 -4.02
N GLN A 17 25.33 -9.76 -4.75
CA GLN A 17 24.74 -8.55 -4.19
C GLN A 17 23.25 -8.42 -4.56
N ILE A 18 22.52 -7.61 -3.80
CA ILE A 18 21.06 -7.44 -3.96
C ILE A 18 20.66 -6.92 -5.34
N TYR A 19 21.53 -6.13 -5.98
CA TYR A 19 21.34 -5.58 -7.32
C TYR A 19 22.12 -6.34 -8.40
N ALA A 20 22.52 -7.59 -8.14
CA ALA A 20 23.03 -8.50 -9.17
C ALA A 20 22.03 -8.62 -10.32
N PHE A 21 22.51 -8.70 -11.55
CA PHE A 21 21.65 -8.83 -12.72
C PHE A 21 21.96 -10.09 -13.53
N GLU A 22 20.94 -10.57 -14.24
CA GLU A 22 21.05 -11.61 -15.26
C GLU A 22 20.33 -11.18 -16.54
N GLU A 23 20.74 -11.73 -17.69
CA GLU A 23 20.03 -11.54 -18.95
C GLU A 23 18.95 -12.61 -19.10
N VAL A 24 17.69 -12.18 -19.16
CA VAL A 24 16.53 -13.08 -19.24
C VAL A 24 15.81 -12.85 -20.56
N THR A 25 15.71 -13.89 -21.38
CA THR A 25 14.91 -13.89 -22.61
C THR A 25 13.51 -14.41 -22.31
N HIS A 26 12.50 -13.57 -22.55
CA HIS A 26 11.10 -13.89 -22.27
C HIS A 26 10.43 -14.59 -23.43
N SER A 27 9.21 -15.10 -23.21
CA SER A 27 8.38 -15.74 -24.24
C SER A 27 8.08 -14.84 -25.45
N SER A 28 8.20 -13.52 -25.30
CA SER A 28 8.13 -12.54 -26.39
C SER A 28 9.37 -12.50 -27.30
N GLY A 29 10.45 -13.20 -26.94
CA GLY A 29 11.74 -13.17 -27.63
C GLY A 29 12.62 -11.97 -27.28
N ILE A 30 12.17 -11.07 -26.40
CA ILE A 30 12.93 -9.90 -25.94
C ILE A 30 13.77 -10.29 -24.72
N THR A 31 15.05 -9.90 -24.75
CA THR A 31 15.98 -10.06 -23.62
C THR A 31 16.01 -8.78 -22.79
N TYR A 32 15.80 -8.92 -21.49
CA TYR A 32 15.95 -7.83 -20.51
C TYR A 32 17.06 -8.16 -19.52
N ARG A 33 17.64 -7.10 -18.94
CA ARG A 33 18.51 -7.21 -17.78
C ARG A 33 17.63 -7.16 -16.52
N GLU A 34 17.54 -8.26 -15.81
CA GLU A 34 16.69 -8.39 -14.62
C GLU A 34 17.53 -8.55 -13.36
N PHE A 35 17.04 -8.04 -12.23
CA PHE A 35 17.71 -8.25 -10.95
C PHE A 35 17.49 -9.68 -10.46
N LYS A 36 18.57 -10.43 -10.30
CA LYS A 36 18.56 -11.84 -9.90
C LYS A 36 17.94 -12.05 -8.51
N ASN A 37 18.28 -11.16 -7.58
CA ASN A 37 17.95 -11.27 -6.16
C ASN A 37 16.74 -10.40 -5.75
N THR A 38 15.87 -10.04 -6.71
CA THR A 38 14.70 -9.24 -6.38
C THR A 38 13.58 -10.03 -5.70
N PRO A 39 12.91 -9.44 -4.71
CA PRO A 39 11.68 -9.96 -4.12
C PRO A 39 10.64 -10.24 -5.20
N LYS A 40 9.95 -11.38 -5.08
CA LYS A 40 8.95 -11.80 -6.06
C LYS A 40 7.59 -11.14 -5.85
N THR A 41 7.39 -10.46 -4.71
CA THR A 41 6.14 -9.81 -4.34
C THR A 41 6.38 -8.44 -3.73
N LEU A 42 5.40 -7.55 -3.79
CA LEU A 42 5.47 -6.26 -3.09
C LEU A 42 5.60 -6.44 -1.58
N ALA A 43 4.94 -7.46 -1.00
CA ALA A 43 5.09 -7.81 0.42
C ALA A 43 6.56 -8.02 0.80
N SER A 44 7.24 -8.94 0.10
CA SER A 44 8.66 -9.22 0.32
C SER A 44 9.57 -8.05 -0.03
N PHE A 45 9.15 -7.16 -0.94
CA PHE A 45 9.87 -5.92 -1.20
C PHE A 45 9.81 -4.94 -0.03
N PHE A 46 8.65 -4.80 0.62
CA PHE A 46 8.51 -3.93 1.78
C PHE A 46 9.30 -4.42 3.01
N GLU A 47 9.53 -5.72 3.13
CA GLU A 47 10.36 -6.30 4.19
C GLU A 47 11.82 -5.82 4.15
N PHE A 48 12.35 -5.40 2.98
CA PHE A 48 13.69 -4.81 2.92
C PHE A 48 13.81 -3.52 3.74
N GLY A 49 12.72 -2.77 3.92
CA GLY A 49 12.70 -1.62 4.81
C GLY A 49 13.06 -1.98 6.26
N LEU A 50 12.79 -3.23 6.68
CA LEU A 50 13.12 -3.72 8.02
C LEU A 50 14.61 -4.01 8.23
N LEU A 51 15.44 -3.92 7.19
CA LEU A 51 16.90 -3.84 7.35
C LEU A 51 17.34 -2.52 8.01
N PHE A 52 16.49 -1.50 7.95
CA PHE A 52 16.71 -0.16 8.53
C PHE A 52 15.48 0.30 9.34
N PRO A 53 15.07 -0.46 10.37
CA PRO A 53 13.76 -0.32 10.98
C PRO A 53 13.55 1.06 11.62
N GLU A 54 14.60 1.66 12.17
CA GLU A 54 14.58 2.95 12.87
C GLU A 54 14.74 4.16 11.94
N TRP A 55 14.95 3.95 10.64
CA TRP A 55 15.11 5.07 9.71
C TRP A 55 13.75 5.68 9.39
N GLU A 56 13.71 7.01 9.27
CA GLU A 56 12.51 7.73 8.83
C GLU A 56 12.13 7.29 7.41
N PHE A 57 10.88 6.85 7.25
CA PHE A 57 10.32 6.47 5.95
C PHE A 57 9.32 7.52 5.46
N ILE A 58 8.41 7.99 6.33
CA ILE A 58 7.44 9.04 6.00
C ILE A 58 7.65 10.24 6.91
N VAL A 59 7.83 11.40 6.29
CA VAL A 59 7.89 12.71 6.94
C VAL A 59 6.70 13.51 6.45
N PHE A 60 5.73 13.79 7.34
CA PHE A 60 4.50 14.50 6.99
C PHE A 60 4.18 15.55 8.04
N ASN A 61 4.35 16.84 7.71
CA ASN A 61 4.25 17.95 8.67
C ASN A 61 5.12 17.70 9.91
N ASP A 62 4.53 17.56 11.08
CA ASP A 62 5.21 17.25 12.35
C ASP A 62 5.24 15.75 12.68
N GLU A 63 4.59 14.91 11.87
CA GLU A 63 4.59 13.46 12.02
C GLU A 63 5.83 12.86 11.37
N ARG A 64 6.43 11.89 12.06
CA ARG A 64 7.55 11.08 11.58
C ARG A 64 7.20 9.63 11.80
N TYR A 65 7.34 8.83 10.75
CA TYR A 65 7.15 7.39 10.81
C TYR A 65 8.42 6.70 10.33
N THR A 66 8.90 5.77 11.14
CA THR A 66 10.00 4.90 10.74
C THR A 66 9.53 3.81 9.78
N TYR A 67 10.47 3.09 9.14
CA TYR A 67 10.14 1.89 8.37
C TYR A 67 9.37 0.86 9.21
N GLN A 68 9.76 0.68 10.48
CA GLN A 68 9.07 -0.22 11.39
C GLN A 68 7.64 0.24 11.69
N ASP A 69 7.42 1.54 11.95
CA ASP A 69 6.09 2.08 12.24
C ASP A 69 5.11 1.86 11.09
N ILE A 70 5.53 2.17 9.86
CA ILE A 70 4.70 2.01 8.67
C ILE A 70 4.43 0.52 8.41
N HIS A 71 5.43 -0.35 8.56
CA HIS A 71 5.25 -1.78 8.39
C HIS A 71 4.23 -2.35 9.39
N LYS A 72 4.33 -1.98 10.67
CA LYS A 72 3.39 -2.39 11.71
C LYS A 72 1.97 -1.91 11.43
N LYS A 73 1.80 -0.62 11.09
CA LYS A 73 0.49 -0.06 10.73
C LYS A 73 -0.09 -0.73 9.48
N ALA A 74 0.73 -1.05 8.49
CA ALA A 74 0.30 -1.78 7.29
C ALA A 74 -0.15 -3.21 7.63
N ALA A 75 0.56 -3.90 8.53
CA ALA A 75 0.15 -5.21 9.03
C ALA A 75 -1.18 -5.16 9.79
N GLN A 76 -1.35 -4.18 10.69
CA GLN A 76 -2.61 -3.97 11.40
C GLN A 76 -3.77 -3.71 10.42
N THR A 77 -3.55 -2.86 9.42
CA THR A 77 -4.54 -2.55 8.38
C THR A 77 -4.90 -3.79 7.57
N ALA A 78 -3.92 -4.59 7.16
CA ALA A 78 -4.16 -5.84 6.42
C ALA A 78 -4.96 -6.85 7.23
N ASN A 79 -4.65 -6.98 8.53
CA ASN A 79 -5.38 -7.86 9.45
C ASN A 79 -6.81 -7.35 9.69
N ALA A 80 -7.02 -6.03 9.81
CA ALA A 80 -8.34 -5.42 9.92
C ALA A 80 -9.19 -5.72 8.68
N LEU A 81 -8.63 -5.51 7.48
CA LEU A 81 -9.29 -5.79 6.21
C LEU A 81 -9.64 -7.28 6.07
N LYS A 82 -8.72 -8.17 6.45
CA LYS A 82 -8.96 -9.62 6.47
C LYS A 82 -10.12 -9.99 7.39
N ASN A 83 -10.17 -9.42 8.60
CA ASN A 83 -11.24 -9.62 9.56
C ASN A 83 -12.58 -9.01 9.10
N ALA A 84 -12.53 -7.94 8.31
CA ALA A 84 -13.69 -7.39 7.61
C ALA A 84 -14.12 -8.21 6.37
N GLY A 85 -13.43 -9.32 6.07
CA GLY A 85 -13.81 -10.28 5.03
C GLY A 85 -13.07 -10.13 3.70
N VAL A 86 -12.11 -9.20 3.58
CA VAL A 86 -11.30 -9.04 2.36
C VAL A 86 -10.37 -10.25 2.18
N LYS A 87 -10.39 -10.82 0.98
CA LYS A 87 -9.56 -11.98 0.59
C LYS A 87 -8.58 -11.61 -0.52
N LYS A 88 -7.62 -12.51 -0.77
CA LYS A 88 -6.72 -12.41 -1.91
C LYS A 88 -7.50 -12.24 -3.22
N GLY A 89 -7.14 -11.23 -4.01
CA GLY A 89 -7.82 -10.88 -5.27
C GLY A 89 -9.05 -9.97 -5.12
N ASP A 90 -9.56 -9.73 -3.90
CA ASP A 90 -10.60 -8.73 -3.67
C ASP A 90 -10.04 -7.32 -3.87
N ARG A 91 -10.93 -6.37 -4.20
CA ARG A 91 -10.55 -5.01 -4.58
C ARG A 91 -10.86 -4.04 -3.46
N VAL A 92 -9.84 -3.30 -3.03
CA VAL A 92 -9.93 -2.25 -2.03
C VAL A 92 -9.59 -0.93 -2.69
N ALA A 93 -10.54 0.00 -2.67
CA ALA A 93 -10.36 1.32 -3.22
C ALA A 93 -9.69 2.27 -2.21
N ILE A 94 -8.81 3.12 -2.71
CA ILE A 94 -8.16 4.18 -1.93
C ILE A 94 -8.44 5.51 -2.64
N CYS A 95 -9.09 6.45 -1.95
CA CYS A 95 -9.40 7.78 -2.48
C CYS A 95 -9.22 8.86 -1.39
N MET A 96 -8.01 9.42 -1.31
CA MET A 96 -7.67 10.44 -0.30
C MET A 96 -6.57 11.36 -0.81
N ALA A 97 -6.36 12.49 -0.14
CA ALA A 97 -5.15 13.30 -0.29
C ALA A 97 -3.86 12.53 0.08
N ASN A 98 -2.70 13.07 -0.27
CA ASN A 98 -1.40 12.48 0.05
C ASN A 98 -1.09 12.60 1.55
N ASN A 99 -1.68 11.71 2.35
CA ASN A 99 -1.46 11.55 3.78
C ASN A 99 -0.73 10.22 4.06
N PRO A 100 -0.09 10.04 5.23
CA PRO A 100 0.60 8.80 5.59
C PRO A 100 -0.26 7.52 5.41
N GLU A 101 -1.56 7.61 5.70
CA GLU A 101 -2.51 6.50 5.60
C GLU A 101 -2.64 5.96 4.17
N TYR A 102 -2.32 6.75 3.14
CA TYR A 102 -2.31 6.29 1.75
C TYR A 102 -1.27 5.19 1.54
N ILE A 103 -0.03 5.43 1.99
CA ILE A 103 1.06 4.46 1.85
C ILE A 103 0.82 3.25 2.76
N ILE A 104 0.34 3.48 3.99
CA ILE A 104 -0.04 2.40 4.91
C ILE A 104 -1.09 1.49 4.28
N SER A 105 -2.15 2.07 3.71
CA SER A 105 -3.23 1.34 3.07
C SER A 105 -2.76 0.61 1.81
N PHE A 106 -1.94 1.26 0.98
CA PHE A 106 -1.37 0.63 -0.22
C PHE A 106 -0.50 -0.58 0.14
N MET A 107 0.40 -0.43 1.12
CA MET A 107 1.26 -1.51 1.60
C MET A 107 0.42 -2.65 2.19
N ALA A 108 -0.61 -2.34 2.98
CA ALA A 108 -1.49 -3.33 3.58
C ALA A 108 -2.22 -4.17 2.53
N VAL A 109 -2.93 -3.51 1.61
CA VAL A 109 -3.76 -4.14 0.57
C VAL A 109 -2.91 -5.01 -0.36
N THR A 110 -1.77 -4.48 -0.83
CA THR A 110 -0.89 -5.24 -1.73
C THR A 110 -0.18 -6.38 -1.01
N SER A 111 0.19 -6.22 0.27
CA SER A 111 0.87 -7.27 1.02
C SER A 111 -0.03 -8.44 1.39
N MET A 112 -1.32 -8.19 1.64
CA MET A 112 -2.30 -9.27 1.84
C MET A 112 -2.78 -9.94 0.53
N GLY A 113 -2.25 -9.52 -0.61
CA GLY A 113 -2.61 -10.06 -1.93
C GLY A 113 -3.98 -9.59 -2.44
N ALA A 114 -4.57 -8.56 -1.84
CA ALA A 114 -5.71 -7.85 -2.40
C ALA A 114 -5.26 -6.88 -3.51
N VAL A 115 -6.21 -6.45 -4.33
CA VAL A 115 -5.99 -5.54 -5.46
C VAL A 115 -6.31 -4.13 -5.03
N CYS A 116 -5.31 -3.26 -5.11
CA CYS A 116 -5.48 -1.85 -4.80
C CYS A 116 -6.11 -1.09 -5.98
N VAL A 117 -7.24 -0.42 -5.74
CA VAL A 117 -7.90 0.45 -6.73
C VAL A 117 -7.62 1.90 -6.36
N LEU A 118 -6.61 2.49 -7.00
CA LEU A 118 -6.17 3.85 -6.71
C LEU A 118 -7.05 4.85 -7.46
N LEU A 119 -7.92 5.55 -6.74
CA LEU A 119 -8.81 6.57 -7.30
C LEU A 119 -8.16 7.95 -7.19
N ASN A 120 -8.42 8.81 -8.18
CA ASN A 120 -7.87 10.16 -8.19
C ASN A 120 -8.52 11.01 -7.10
N SER A 121 -7.70 11.64 -6.26
CA SER A 121 -8.17 12.49 -5.17
C SER A 121 -8.83 13.80 -5.65
N TRP A 122 -8.71 14.17 -6.92
CA TRP A 122 -9.39 15.34 -7.49
C TRP A 122 -10.79 15.03 -8.01
N TRP A 123 -11.21 13.76 -7.99
CA TRP A 123 -12.50 13.35 -8.52
C TRP A 123 -13.68 13.82 -7.67
N VAL A 124 -14.77 14.15 -8.36
CA VAL A 124 -16.07 14.46 -7.75
C VAL A 124 -16.87 13.17 -7.50
N PRO A 125 -17.94 13.20 -6.69
CA PRO A 125 -18.66 11.98 -6.29
C PRO A 125 -19.13 11.09 -7.44
N ASP A 126 -19.55 11.67 -8.57
CA ASP A 126 -19.98 10.89 -9.75
C ASP A 126 -18.82 10.11 -10.41
N GLU A 127 -17.62 10.67 -10.43
CA GLU A 127 -16.43 10.01 -10.98
C GLU A 127 -15.92 8.92 -10.04
N ILE A 128 -15.93 9.18 -8.72
CA ILE A 128 -15.63 8.17 -7.69
C ILE A 128 -16.62 7.00 -7.80
N THR A 129 -17.91 7.33 -7.91
CA THR A 129 -18.99 6.37 -8.14
C THR A 129 -18.71 5.47 -9.34
N TYR A 130 -18.38 6.05 -10.49
CA TYR A 130 -18.05 5.28 -11.69
C TYR A 130 -16.85 4.37 -11.44
N GLY A 131 -15.79 4.87 -10.79
CA GLY A 131 -14.61 4.08 -10.45
C GLY A 131 -14.91 2.89 -9.53
N LEU A 132 -15.78 3.07 -8.54
CA LEU A 132 -16.21 2.02 -7.62
C LEU A 132 -17.05 0.96 -8.33
N GLU A 133 -18.02 1.37 -9.15
CA GLU A 133 -18.88 0.44 -9.91
C GLU A 133 -18.06 -0.36 -10.93
N ASN A 134 -17.16 0.32 -11.67
CA ASN A 134 -16.32 -0.33 -12.67
C ASN A 134 -15.30 -1.29 -12.05
N SER A 135 -14.77 -0.96 -10.87
CA SER A 135 -13.81 -1.83 -10.18
C SER A 135 -14.48 -2.94 -9.39
N GLY A 136 -15.72 -2.78 -8.92
CA GLY A 136 -16.35 -3.72 -8.00
C GLY A 136 -15.56 -3.85 -6.70
N ALA A 137 -15.03 -2.74 -6.19
CA ALA A 137 -14.38 -2.67 -4.88
C ALA A 137 -15.41 -2.85 -3.76
N THR A 138 -15.06 -3.61 -2.73
CA THR A 138 -15.94 -3.91 -1.58
C THR A 138 -15.62 -3.08 -0.34
N VAL A 139 -14.45 -2.43 -0.34
CA VAL A 139 -13.99 -1.51 0.70
C VAL A 139 -13.46 -0.24 0.04
N LEU A 140 -13.76 0.91 0.61
CA LEU A 140 -13.19 2.21 0.26
C LEU A 140 -12.54 2.84 1.49
N ILE A 141 -11.24 3.12 1.41
CA ILE A 141 -10.51 3.91 2.38
C ILE A 141 -10.33 5.31 1.79
N GLY A 142 -10.83 6.35 2.46
CA GLY A 142 -10.80 7.71 1.91
C GLY A 142 -10.87 8.79 2.97
N ASP A 143 -10.56 10.03 2.60
CA ASP A 143 -10.80 11.17 3.49
C ASP A 143 -12.27 11.62 3.43
N GLU A 144 -12.71 12.36 4.44
CA GLU A 144 -14.12 12.75 4.59
C GLU A 144 -14.69 13.45 3.35
N LYS A 145 -13.89 14.26 2.65
CA LYS A 145 -14.34 14.96 1.43
C LYS A 145 -14.72 13.97 0.32
N ARG A 146 -14.00 12.86 0.19
CA ARG A 146 -14.17 11.87 -0.90
C ARG A 146 -15.17 10.77 -0.58
N LEU A 147 -15.57 10.64 0.68
CA LEU A 147 -16.64 9.73 1.10
C LEU A 147 -18.05 10.34 0.98
N LYS A 148 -18.15 11.68 0.84
CA LYS A 148 -19.43 12.40 0.67
C LYS A 148 -20.06 12.11 -0.69
N GLY A 149 -21.40 11.99 -0.74
CA GLY A 149 -22.13 11.75 -1.99
C GLY A 149 -22.12 10.29 -2.44
N LEU A 150 -21.69 9.37 -1.58
CA LEU A 150 -21.61 7.93 -1.84
C LEU A 150 -22.69 7.13 -1.09
N GLU A 151 -23.79 7.77 -0.68
CA GLU A 151 -24.85 7.21 0.16
C GLU A 151 -25.54 6.01 -0.51
N LYS A 152 -25.55 5.98 -1.84
CA LYS A 152 -26.11 4.86 -2.62
C LYS A 152 -25.38 3.52 -2.43
N PHE A 153 -24.12 3.54 -1.98
CA PHE A 153 -23.34 2.33 -1.74
C PHE A 153 -23.55 1.85 -0.30
N THR A 154 -24.60 1.04 -0.08
CA THR A 154 -24.95 0.50 1.25
C THR A 154 -24.05 -0.66 1.68
N GLU A 155 -23.61 -1.48 0.73
CA GLU A 155 -22.77 -2.66 0.98
C GLU A 155 -21.26 -2.34 0.96
N LEU A 156 -20.88 -1.14 0.53
CA LEU A 156 -19.49 -0.69 0.50
C LEU A 156 -19.08 -0.28 1.90
N LYS A 157 -18.11 -0.98 2.49
CA LYS A 157 -17.49 -0.55 3.75
C LYS A 157 -16.64 0.70 3.48
N LYS A 158 -16.94 1.79 4.18
CA LYS A 158 -16.27 3.09 4.04
C LYS A 158 -15.47 3.38 5.31
N ILE A 159 -14.16 3.50 5.16
CA ILE A 159 -13.22 3.78 6.24
C ILE A 159 -12.69 5.19 6.03
N VAL A 160 -12.88 6.06 7.01
CA VAL A 160 -12.46 7.47 6.94
C VAL A 160 -11.06 7.64 7.54
N VAL A 161 -10.17 8.31 6.82
CA VAL A 161 -8.88 8.76 7.36
C VAL A 161 -8.99 10.20 7.83
N ARG A 162 -8.43 10.48 9.01
CA ARG A 162 -8.30 11.84 9.57
C ARG A 162 -9.63 12.61 9.52
N PRO A 163 -10.71 12.08 10.13
CA PRO A 163 -12.01 12.75 10.14
C PRO A 163 -11.88 14.13 10.81
N VAL A 164 -12.50 15.15 10.23
CA VAL A 164 -12.48 16.52 10.79
C VAL A 164 -13.56 16.70 11.85
N ASN A 165 -14.67 15.97 11.70
CA ASN A 165 -15.77 15.94 12.65
C ASN A 165 -15.97 14.52 13.18
N GLU A 166 -16.42 14.38 14.42
CA GLU A 166 -17.01 13.14 14.96
C GLU A 166 -18.34 12.88 14.24
N SER A 167 -18.27 12.46 12.97
CA SER A 167 -19.43 11.94 12.25
C SER A 167 -19.47 10.42 12.45
N ASN A 168 -20.64 9.91 12.86
CA ASN A 168 -20.90 8.48 13.02
C ASN A 168 -21.13 7.75 11.68
N ASP A 169 -21.01 8.44 10.54
CA ASP A 169 -21.36 7.87 9.23
C ASP A 169 -20.29 6.94 8.66
N TYR A 170 -19.06 7.00 9.19
CA TYR A 170 -17.92 6.26 8.69
C TYR A 170 -17.13 5.62 9.83
N GLU A 171 -16.47 4.51 9.54
CA GLU A 171 -15.56 3.85 10.49
C GLU A 171 -14.21 4.56 10.47
N ASP A 172 -13.72 5.06 11.62
CA ASP A 172 -12.42 5.72 11.70
C ASP A 172 -11.27 4.75 11.44
N PHE A 173 -10.30 5.15 10.63
CA PHE A 173 -9.18 4.30 10.23
C PHE A 173 -8.32 3.84 11.42
N ASN A 174 -8.04 4.70 12.40
CA ASN A 174 -7.22 4.31 13.54
C ASN A 174 -7.98 3.36 14.47
N GLU A 175 -9.27 3.61 14.70
CA GLU A 175 -10.12 2.70 15.48
C GLU A 175 -10.25 1.33 14.80
N PHE A 176 -10.42 1.32 13.47
CA PHE A 176 -10.53 0.11 12.66
C PHE A 176 -9.31 -0.82 12.82
N ILE A 177 -8.11 -0.25 12.95
CA ILE A 177 -6.85 -1.02 13.03
C ILE A 177 -6.34 -1.23 14.47
N ALA A 178 -6.83 -0.48 15.45
CA ALA A 178 -6.23 -0.37 16.80
C ALA A 178 -6.06 -1.71 17.54
N SER A 179 -6.98 -2.65 17.33
CA SER A 179 -6.99 -3.96 18.00
C SER A 179 -6.25 -5.06 17.23
N GLN A 180 -5.68 -4.75 16.07
CA GLN A 180 -5.09 -5.74 15.18
C GLN A 180 -3.62 -6.00 15.50
N SER A 181 -3.16 -7.21 15.15
CA SER A 181 -1.75 -7.60 15.26
C SER A 181 -0.85 -6.70 14.40
N GLU A 182 0.30 -6.33 14.95
CA GLU A 182 1.37 -5.59 14.27
C GLU A 182 2.20 -6.46 13.30
N ASN A 183 1.94 -7.76 13.25
CA ASN A 183 2.57 -8.69 12.32
C ASN A 183 1.57 -9.12 11.24
N PHE A 184 2.03 -9.22 9.99
CA PHE A 184 1.22 -9.77 8.90
C PHE A 184 0.83 -11.21 9.24
N SER A 185 -0.45 -11.52 9.08
CA SER A 185 -0.90 -12.91 9.14
C SER A 185 -0.26 -13.74 8.02
N GLU A 186 0.01 -15.01 8.29
CA GLU A 186 0.43 -15.96 7.25
C GLU A 186 -0.57 -15.94 6.07
N PRO A 187 -0.09 -16.02 4.81
CA PRO A 187 -0.96 -16.12 3.65
C PRO A 187 -1.85 -17.36 3.77
N SER A 188 -3.17 -17.17 3.62
CA SER A 188 -4.14 -18.27 3.52
C SER A 188 -4.05 -18.99 2.18
#